data_AF-A0A564YTW0-F1
#
_entry.id   AF-A0A564YTW0-F1
#
_cell.length_a   1.000
_cell.length_b   1.000
_cell.length_c   1.000
_cell.angle_alpha   90.00
_cell.angle_beta   90.00
_cell.angle_gamma   90.00
#
_symmetry.space_group_name_H-M   'P 1'
#
loop_
_entity.id
_entity.type
_entity.pdbx_description
1 polymer ?
#
loop_
_entity_poly.entity_id
_entity_poly.type
_entity_poly.pdbx_seq_one_letter_code
_entity_poly.pdbx_strand_id
1 'polypeptide(L)' 'MVPQSQVGFINFIVMPTFQLLYELLIKMHKDVKESKDEADSKNIQFPGRFQWMEQLQQNKSTWEDKAIQEAEIKDNSQNE' A
#
# COMPACT_ATOMS: atom_id res chain seq x y z
N MET A 1 7.05 15.74 13.57
CA MET A 1 7.88 15.43 12.39
C MET A 1 7.62 14.01 11.92
N VAL A 2 7.37 13.06 12.82
CA VAL A 2 7.03 11.67 12.48
C VAL A 2 5.86 11.55 11.50
N PRO A 3 4.69 12.20 11.68
CA PRO A 3 3.56 12.08 10.76
C PRO A 3 3.91 12.47 9.33
N GLN A 4 4.55 13.62 9.13
CA GLN A 4 4.98 14.07 7.79
C GLN A 4 5.99 13.12 7.16
N SER A 5 6.95 12.60 7.95
CA SER A 5 7.90 11.60 7.47
C SER A 5 7.21 10.28 7.09
N GLN A 6 6.16 9.87 7.81
CA GLN A 6 5.38 8.67 7.45
C GLN A 6 4.59 8.87 6.15
N VAL A 7 3.96 10.02 5.94
CA VAL A 7 3.29 10.34 4.67
C VAL A 7 4.27 10.26 3.50
N GLY A 8 5.46 10.84 3.64
CA GLY A 8 6.52 10.74 2.65
C GLY A 8 6.96 9.29 2.41
N PHE A 9 7.25 8.54 3.48
CA PHE A 9 7.67 7.14 3.37
C PHE A 9 6.63 6.27 2.66
N ILE A 10 5.34 6.46 2.97
CA ILE A 10 4.25 5.74 2.31
C ILE A 10 4.18 6.10 0.82
N ASN A 11 4.21 7.40 0.47
CA ASN A 11 4.07 7.85 -0.92
C ASN A 11 5.26 7.46 -1.81
N PHE A 12 6.48 7.58 -1.29
CA PHE A 12 7.68 7.46 -2.12
C PHE A 12 8.32 6.07 -2.09
N ILE A 13 8.11 5.29 -1.02
CA ILE A 13 8.75 3.98 -0.87
C ILE A 13 7.72 2.87 -0.86
N VAL A 14 6.79 2.90 0.09
CA VAL A 14 5.90 1.75 0.34
C VAL A 14 4.92 1.56 -0.80
N MET A 15 4.23 2.61 -1.23
CA MET A 15 3.20 2.51 -2.26
C MET A 15 3.76 2.03 -3.61
N PRO A 16 4.86 2.61 -4.16
CA PRO A 16 5.46 2.10 -5.40
C PRO A 16 5.94 0.65 -5.28
N THR A 17 6.55 0.28 -4.15
CA THR A 17 7.05 -1.09 -3.94
C THR A 17 5.92 -2.11 -3.92
N PHE A 18 4.81 -1.81 -3.24
CA PHE A 18 3.68 -2.72 -3.11
C PHE A 18 2.83 -2.78 -4.39
N GLN A 19 2.80 -1.71 -5.19
CA GLN A 19 2.22 -1.74 -6.54
C GLN A 19 3.01 -2.67 -7.46
N LEU A 20 4.35 -2.58 -7.47
CA LEU A 20 5.18 -3.48 -8.26
C LEU A 20 5.03 -4.93 -7.82
N LEU A 21 5.00 -5.17 -6.50
CA LEU A 21 4.78 -6.51 -5.95
C LEU A 21 3.43 -7.09 -6.37
N TYR A 22 2.37 -6.27 -6.35
CA TYR A 22 1.04 -6.66 -6.82
C TYR A 22 1.05 -7.10 -8.29
N GLU A 23 1.67 -6.30 -9.16
CA GLU A 23 1.80 -6.61 -10.60
C GLU A 23 2.61 -7.89 -10.84
N LEU A 24 3.70 -8.08 -10.09
CA LEU A 24 4.53 -9.28 -10.16
C LEU A 24 3.73 -10.54 -9.78
N LEU A 25 2.94 -10.47 -8.71
CA LEU A 25 2.12 -11.59 -8.25
C LEU A 25 1.01 -11.95 -9.25
N ILE A 26 0.38 -10.95 -9.88
CA ILE A 26 -0.58 -11.18 -10.97
C ILE A 26 0.10 -11.88 -12.14
N LYS A 27 1.27 -11.40 -12.56
CA LYS A 27 2.00 -11.96 -13.68
C LYS A 27 2.41 -13.41 -13.42
N MET A 28 3.03 -13.69 -12.27
CA MET A 28 3.40 -15.05 -11.89
C MET A 28 2.19 -15.99 -11.85
N HIS A 29 1.06 -15.53 -11.32
CA HIS A 29 -0.16 -16.32 -11.30
C HIS A 29 -0.69 -16.60 -12.72
N LYS A 30 -0.64 -15.61 -13.60
CA LYS A 30 -1.01 -15.77 -15.01
C LYS A 30 -0.12 -16.80 -15.70
N ASP A 31 1.20 -16.69 -15.55
CA ASP A 31 2.18 -17.60 -16.15
C ASP A 31 2.00 -19.06 -15.62
N VAL A 32 1.66 -19.22 -14.33
CA VAL A 32 1.35 -20.53 -13.74
C VAL A 32 0.02 -21.09 -14.26
N LYS A 33 -0.98 -20.25 -14.53
CA LYS A 33 -2.25 -20.69 -15.11
C LYS A 33 -2.06 -21.14 -16.56
N GLU A 34 -1.35 -20.36 -17.37
CA GLU A 34 -1.10 -20.66 -18.79
C GLU A 34 -0.22 -21.91 -18.97
N SER A 35 0.71 -22.18 -18.05
CA SER A 35 1.53 -23.41 -18.07
C SER A 35 0.80 -24.68 -17.59
N LYS A 36 -0.36 -24.52 -16.94
CA LYS A 36 -1.15 -25.62 -16.35
C LYS A 36 -2.30 -26.12 -17.22
N ASP A 37 -2.64 -25.41 -18.29
CA ASP A 37 -3.62 -25.87 -19.27
C ASP A 37 -3.17 -27.13 -20.06
N GLU A 38 -1.93 -27.62 -19.85
CA GLU A 38 -1.41 -28.89 -20.38
C GLU A 38 -1.43 -30.07 -19.40
N ALA A 39 -1.60 -29.87 -18.09
CA ALA A 39 -1.60 -30.96 -17.11
C ALA A 39 -2.48 -30.66 -15.89
N ASP A 40 -3.59 -31.40 -15.81
CA ASP A 40 -4.38 -31.77 -14.63
C ASP A 40 -4.19 -30.90 -13.38
N SER A 41 -4.99 -29.84 -13.23
CA SER A 41 -4.66 -28.78 -12.27
C SER A 41 -5.72 -28.57 -11.18
N LYS A 42 -5.32 -28.94 -9.95
CA LYS A 42 -5.88 -28.39 -8.72
C LYS A 42 -5.84 -26.87 -8.82
N ASN A 43 -7.03 -26.29 -8.92
CA ASN A 43 -7.31 -24.86 -9.04
C ASN A 43 -6.60 -24.12 -7.90
N ILE A 44 -5.40 -23.57 -8.14
CA ILE A 44 -4.76 -22.65 -7.20
C ILE A 44 -5.55 -21.36 -7.36
N GLN A 45 -6.63 -21.22 -6.59
CA GLN A 45 -7.44 -20.02 -6.58
C GLN A 45 -6.61 -18.92 -5.93
N PHE A 46 -6.18 -17.94 -6.73
CA PHE A 46 -5.50 -16.76 -6.21
C PHE A 46 -6.37 -16.13 -5.11
N PRO A 47 -5.81 -15.86 -3.91
CA PRO A 47 -6.60 -15.42 -2.77
C PRO A 47 -7.00 -13.95 -2.91
N GLY A 48 -7.96 -13.66 -3.79
CA GLY A 48 -8.66 -12.39 -3.86
C GLY A 48 -7.80 -11.14 -4.06
N ARG A 49 -8.46 -9.99 -3.94
CA ARG A 49 -7.85 -8.66 -3.98
C ARG A 49 -6.92 -8.51 -2.78
N PHE A 50 -5.63 -8.19 -3.01
CA PHE A 50 -4.71 -7.90 -1.90
C PHE A 50 -5.20 -6.70 -1.10
N GLN A 51 -5.51 -6.92 0.18
CA GLN A 51 -6.05 -5.90 1.06
C GLN A 51 -5.02 -4.83 1.43
N TRP A 52 -3.71 -5.10 1.23
CA TRP A 52 -2.65 -4.14 1.57
C TRP A 52 -2.82 -2.80 0.87
N MET A 53 -3.46 -2.75 -0.32
CA MET A 53 -3.55 -1.50 -1.09
C MET A 53 -4.53 -0.56 -0.39
N GLU A 54 -5.65 -1.11 0.06
CA GLU A 54 -6.66 -0.39 0.82
C GLU A 54 -6.13 0.01 2.21
N GLN A 55 -5.43 -0.91 2.89
CA GLN A 55 -4.81 -0.62 4.19
C GLN A 55 -3.75 0.48 4.09
N LEU A 56 -2.92 0.47 3.04
CA LEU A 56 -1.91 1.52 2.81
C LEU A 56 -2.57 2.88 2.54
N GLN A 57 -3.68 2.92 1.81
CA GLN A 57 -4.45 4.15 1.60
C GLN A 57 -5.07 4.67 2.91
N GLN A 58 -5.66 3.78 3.71
CA GLN A 58 -6.23 4.15 5.03
C GLN A 58 -5.14 4.66 5.99
N ASN A 59 -3.99 3.98 6.03
CA ASN A 59 -2.85 4.39 6.85
C ASN A 59 -2.31 5.76 6.40
N LYS A 60 -2.20 5.99 5.09
CA LYS A 60 -1.79 7.28 4.54
C LYS A 60 -2.72 8.39 5.03
N SER A 61 -4.03 8.23 4.86
CA SER A 61 -5.02 9.23 5.31
C SER A 61 -4.89 9.52 6.80
N THR A 62 -4.75 8.47 7.62
CA THR A 62 -4.56 8.63 9.08
C THR A 62 -3.29 9.43 9.40
N TRP A 63 -2.20 9.25 8.64
CA TRP A 63 -0.97 10.00 8.84
C TRP A 63 -1.04 11.43 8.32
N GLU A 64 -1.81 11.67 7.24
CA GLU A 64 -2.10 13.01 6.73
C GLU A 64 -2.89 13.83 7.76
N ASP A 65 -3.95 13.25 8.32
CA ASP A 65 -4.75 13.90 9.37
C ASP A 65 -3.89 14.26 10.59
N LYS A 66 -3.01 13.34 11.02
CA LYS A 66 -2.07 13.59 12.12
C LYS A 66 -1.02 14.65 11.78
N ALA A 67 -0.59 14.74 10.52
CA ALA A 67 0.37 15.75 10.09
C ALA A 67 -0.25 17.15 10.11
N ILE A 68 -1.52 17.27 9.70
CA ILE A 68 -2.30 18.51 9.79
C ILE A 68 -2.46 18.94 11.24
N GLN A 69 -2.93 18.03 12.11
CA GLN A 69 -3.09 18.31 13.54
C GLN A 69 -1.77 18.74 14.20
N GLU A 70 -0.64 18.11 13.87
CA GLU A 70 0.67 18.51 14.40
C GLU A 70 1.08 19.91 13.94
N ALA A 71 0.75 20.29 12.69
CA ALA A 71 1.03 21.62 12.17
C ALA A 71 0.19 22.70 12.85
N GLU A 72 -1.11 22.45 13.05
CA GLU A 72 -2.03 23.37 13.74
C GLU A 72 -1.63 23.61 15.21
N ILE A 73 -1.25 22.55 15.93
CA ILE A 73 -0.79 22.67 17.33
C ILE A 73 0.47 23.53 17.41
N LYS A 74 1.41 23.35 16.48
CA LYS A 74 2.65 24.13 16.44
C LYS A 74 2.39 25.60 16.13
N ASP A 75 1.50 25.89 15.19
CA ASP A 75 1.16 27.26 14.80
C ASP A 75 0.48 28.02 15.95
N ASN A 76 -0.46 27.39 16.66
CA ASN A 76 -1.09 27.98 17.84
C ASN A 76 -0.12 28.20 19.01
N SER A 77 0.86 27.30 19.19
CA SER A 77 1.87 27.43 20.26
C SER A 77 2.92 28.52 19.99
N GLN A 78 3.02 29.02 18.76
CA GLN A 78 3.95 30.08 18.37
C GLN A 78 3.33 31.49 18.38
N ASN A 79 2.00 31.57 18.49
CA ASN A 79 1.21 32.81 18.50
C ASN A 79 0.77 33.26 19.91
N GLU A 80 1.19 32.55 20.96
CA GLU A 80 1.07 32.93 22.39
C GLU A 80 2.42 33.35 22.97
#